data_AF-A0A955Y899-F1
#
_entry.id   AF-A0A955Y899-F1
#
_cell.length_a   1.000
_cell.length_b   1.000
_cell.length_c   1.000
_cell.angle_alpha   90.00
_cell.angle_beta   90.00
_cell.angle_gamma   90.00
#
_symmetry.space_group_name_H-M   'P 1'
#
loop_
_entity.id
_entity.type
_entity.pdbx_description
1 polymer ?
#
loop_
_entity_poly.entity_id
_entity_poly.type
_entity_poly.pdbx_seq_one_letter_code
_entity_poly.pdbx_strand_id
1 'polypeptide(L)' 'MVTSDDTYQIEKVLGTGAYGTVYAATMRTPAGLERKVALKVVNPEHSTPSEVARLRDEARLLAKVKH' A
#
# COMPACT_ATOMS: atom_id res chain seq x y z
N MET A 1 4.77 11.80 -13.15
CA MET A 1 5.01 11.43 -11.74
C MET A 1 3.77 11.91 -10.98
N VAL A 2 2.91 11.02 -10.51
CA VAL A 2 1.70 11.42 -9.77
C VAL A 2 2.08 11.47 -8.30
N THR A 3 2.33 12.66 -7.77
CA THR A 3 2.51 12.89 -6.33
C THR A 3 1.12 13.12 -5.75
N SER A 4 0.51 12.07 -5.19
CA SER A 4 -0.64 12.26 -4.32
C SER A 4 -0.13 12.83 -2.99
N ASP A 5 -0.57 14.03 -2.61
CA ASP A 5 -0.33 14.63 -1.28
C ASP A 5 -1.15 13.95 -0.17
N ASP A 6 -1.45 12.66 -0.35
CA ASP A 6 -2.21 11.88 0.62
C ASP A 6 -1.31 11.53 1.80
N THR A 7 -1.83 11.71 3.01
CA THR A 7 -1.15 11.33 4.25
C THR A 7 -1.71 10.03 4.80
N TYR A 8 -0.87 9.24 5.46
CA TYR A 8 -1.25 7.95 6.02
C TYR A 8 -0.88 7.92 7.49
N GLN A 9 -1.88 7.73 8.36
CA GLN A 9 -1.67 7.48 9.78
C GLN A 9 -1.74 5.98 10.03
N ILE A 10 -0.61 5.38 10.44
CA ILE A 10 -0.50 3.96 10.79
C ILE A 10 -1.14 3.72 12.16
N GLU A 11 -1.96 2.68 12.28
CA GLU A 11 -2.68 2.34 13.50
C GLU A 11 -2.13 1.08 14.16
N LYS A 12 -2.09 -0.03 13.41
CA LYS A 12 -1.59 -1.32 13.90
C LYS A 12 -1.14 -2.21 12.75
N VAL A 13 -0.32 -3.22 13.06
CA VAL A 13 0.00 -4.31 12.15
C VAL A 13 -1.24 -5.19 11.94
N LEU A 14 -1.55 -5.50 10.68
CA LEU A 14 -2.55 -6.50 10.29
C LEU A 14 -1.90 -7.85 9.99
N GLY A 15 -0.67 -7.85 9.48
CA GLY A 15 0.11 -9.07 9.26
C GLY A 15 1.51 -8.79 8.71
N THR A 16 2.40 -9.76 8.88
CA THR A 16 3.79 -9.72 8.40
C THR A 16 4.06 -10.98 7.60
N GLY A 17 4.78 -10.84 6.48
CA GLY A 17 5.22 -11.97 5.67
C GLY A 17 6.55 -11.69 4.98
N ALA A 18 7.01 -12.64 4.16
CA ALA A 18 8.31 -12.58 3.49
C ALA A 18 8.51 -11.31 2.64
N TYR A 19 7.43 -10.78 2.05
CA TYR A 19 7.49 -9.60 1.18
C TYR A 19 7.22 -8.28 1.91
N GLY A 20 7.04 -8.32 3.23
CA GLY A 20 6.84 -7.14 4.07
C GLY A 20 5.61 -7.18 4.97
N THR A 21 5.25 -6.00 5.46
CA THR A 21 4.25 -5.83 6.53
C THR A 21 3.05 -5.05 6.02
N VAL A 22 1.85 -5.51 6.39
CA VAL A 22 0.59 -4.84 6.11
C VAL A 22 0.09 -4.18 7.39
N TYR A 23 -0.22 -2.90 7.30
CA TYR A 23 -0.73 -2.10 8.40
C TYR A 23 -2.17 -1.68 8.15
N ALA A 24 -2.97 -1.59 9.21
CA ALA A 24 -4.18 -0.80 9.21
C ALA A 24 -3.76 0.67 9.27
N ALA A 25 -4.30 1.48 8.37
CA ALA A 25 -4.00 2.89 8.32
C ALA A 25 -5.25 3.71 7.97
N THR A 26 -5.23 4.98 8.36
CA THR A 26 -6.16 5.99 7.89
C THR A 26 -5.46 6.86 6.85
N MET A 27 -5.94 6.82 5.61
CA MET A 27 -5.52 7.72 4.53
C MET A 27 -6.34 8.99 4.61
N ARG A 28 -5.69 10.15 4.51
CA ARG A 28 -6.33 11.46 4.43
C ARG A 28 -5.86 12.20 3.18
N THR A 29 -6.81 12.62 2.35
CA THR A 29 -6.54 13.43 1.16
C THR A 29 -6.43 14.91 1.52
N PRO A 30 -5.79 15.75 0.68
CA PRO A 30 -5.76 17.20 0.88
C PRO A 30 -7.13 17.86 0.96
N ALA A 31 -8.15 17.25 0.34
CA ALA A 31 -9.53 17.71 0.39
C ALA A 31 -10.27 17.34 1.70
N GLY A 32 -9.57 16.73 2.67
CA GLY A 32 -10.13 16.34 3.96
C GLY A 32 -10.90 15.02 3.97
N LEU A 33 -10.88 14.25 2.88
CA LEU A 33 -11.51 12.93 2.84
C LEU A 33 -10.65 11.92 3.59
N GLU A 34 -11.27 11.15 4.49
CA GLU A 34 -10.63 10.06 5.20
C GLU A 34 -11.11 8.68 4.73
N ARG A 35 -10.18 7.72 4.65
CA ARG A 35 -10.47 6.34 4.30
C ARG A 35 -9.62 5.38 5.11
N LYS A 36 -10.23 4.33 5.68
CA LYS A 36 -9.49 3.19 6.24
C LYS A 36 -8.90 2.35 5.10
N VAL A 37 -7.61 2.06 5.17
CA VAL A 37 -6.87 1.32 4.15
C VAL A 37 -5.95 0.28 4.80
N ALA A 38 -5.62 -0.75 4.03
CA ALA A 38 -4.51 -1.65 4.32
C ALA A 38 -3.26 -1.13 3.58
N LEU A 39 -2.24 -0.70 4.31
CA LEU A 39 -0.99 -0.17 3.76
C LEU A 39 0.08 -1.28 3.77
N LYS A 40 0.47 -1.78 2.60
CA LYS A 40 1.56 -2.75 2.45
C LYS A 40 2.89 -2.03 2.28
N VAL A 41 3.82 -2.26 3.20
CA VAL A 41 5.22 -1.78 3.14
C VAL A 41 6.11 -2.96 2.77
N VAL A 42 6.89 -2.82 1.71
CA VAL A 42 7.77 -3.87 1.18
C VAL A 42 9.10 -3.85 1.92
N ASN A 43 9.68 -5.03 2.19
CA ASN A 43 11.01 -5.10 2.81
C ASN A 43 12.09 -4.49 1.90
N PRO A 44 13.11 -3.83 2.47
CA PRO A 44 14.20 -3.22 1.70
C PRO A 44 14.93 -4.23 0.80
N GLU A 45 15.08 -5.47 1.27
CA GLU A 45 15.72 -6.58 0.54
C GLU A 45 14.94 -7.04 -0.69
N HIS A 46 13.64 -6.74 -0.77
CA HIS A 46 12.74 -7.04 -1.89
C HIS A 46 12.34 -5.78 -2.69
N SER A 47 13.15 -4.73 -2.58
CA SER A 47 12.89 -3.43 -3.22
C SER A 47 13.59 -3.27 -4.57
N THR A 48 13.98 -4.38 -5.22
CA THR A 48 14.54 -4.28 -6.57
C THR A 48 13.49 -3.74 -7.55
N PRO A 49 13.90 -3.02 -8.62
CA PRO A 49 12.93 -2.43 -9.55
C PRO A 49 11.97 -3.46 -10.18
N SER A 50 12.44 -4.69 -10.41
CA SER A 50 11.63 -5.79 -10.95
C SER A 50 10.61 -6.33 -9.94
N GLU A 51 10.99 -6.47 -8.67
CA GLU A 51 10.06 -6.89 -7.61
C GLU A 51 8.99 -5.82 -7.34
N VAL A 52 9.38 -4.55 -7.32
CA VAL A 52 8.44 -3.42 -7.20
C VAL A 52 7.48 -3.37 -8.39
N ALA A 53 7.98 -3.61 -9.61
CA ALA A 53 7.13 -3.69 -10.80
C ALA A 53 6.13 -4.84 -10.69
N ARG A 54 6.58 -6.05 -10.31
CA ARG A 54 5.71 -7.21 -10.12
C ARG A 54 4.62 -6.95 -9.09
N LEU A 55 4.98 -6.39 -7.94
CA LEU A 55 4.01 -6.04 -6.90
C LEU A 55 2.97 -5.03 -7.40
N ARG A 56 3.39 -4.04 -8.18
CA ARG A 56 2.48 -3.05 -8.77
C ARG A 56 1.53 -3.70 -9.78
N ASP A 57 2.01 -4.64 -10.57
CA ASP A 57 1.19 -5.36 -11.54
C ASP A 57 0.17 -6.27 -10.84
N GLU A 58 0.59 -7.01 -9.80
CA GLU A 58 -0.31 -7.78 -8.93
C GLU A 58 -1.40 -6.88 -8.32
N ALA A 59 -1.03 -5.73 -7.76
CA ALA A 59 -1.99 -4.77 -7.19
C ALA A 59 -2.99 -4.26 -8.23
N ARG A 60 -2.53 -3.96 -9.45
CA ARG A 60 -3.40 -3.53 -10.56
C ARG A 60 -4.35 -4.62 -11.02
N LEU A 61 -3.90 -5.87 -11.06
CA LEU A 61 -4.74 -7.01 -11.40
C LEU A 61 -5.80 -7.25 -10.33
N LEU A 62 -5.42 -7.25 -9.06
CA LEU A 62 -6.33 -7.42 -7.93
C LEU A 62 -7.37 -6.30 -7.85
N ALA A 63 -6.99 -5.04 -8.14
CA ALA A 63 -7.91 -3.92 -8.16
C ALA A 63 -9.03 -4.04 -9.22
N LYS A 64 -8.84 -4.88 -10.24
CA LYS A 64 -9.85 -5.16 -11.27
C LYS A 64 -10.81 -6.28 -10.87
N VAL A 65 -10.47 -7.08 -9.87
CA VAL A 65 -11.36 -8.13 -9.36
C VAL A 65 -12.44 -7.46 -8.52
N LYS A 66 -13.66 -7.41 -9.07
CA LYS A 66 -14.86 -7.07 -8.31
C LYS A 66 -15.55 -8.38 -7.95
N HIS A 67 -15.63 -8.70 -6.67
CA HIS A 67 -16.39 -9.83 -6.16
C HIS A 67 -17.33 -9.33 -5.08
#